data_AF-A0ABC8JEB8-F1
#
_entry.id   AF-A0ABC8JEB8-F1
#
_cell.length_a   1.000
_cell.length_b   1.000
_cell.length_c   1.000
_cell.angle_alpha   90.00
_cell.angle_beta   90.00
_cell.angle_gamma   90.00
#
_symmetry.space_group_name_H-M   'P 1'
#
loop_
_entity.id
_entity.type
_entity.pdbx_description
1 polymer ?
#
loop_
_entity_poly.entity_id
_entity_poly.type
_entity_poly.pdbx_seq_one_letter_code
_entity_poly.pdbx_strand_id
1 'polypeptide(L)'
;MGRGSATSLAPGFRFRHRCLQIRALGSTRDLEWYFFSLLDKKYSNGSKTNRATERGYWKTTGKDREIRNGLSRCVGMKKTLVL
;
A
#
# COMPACT_ATOMS: atom_id res chain seq x y z
N MET A 1 26.89 3.34 -8.97
CA MET A 1 26.84 2.84 -7.58
C MET A 1 25.41 3.05 -7.06
N GLY A 2 24.59 2.10 -6.64
CA GLY A 2 24.51 0.65 -6.80
C GLY A 2 23.01 0.32 -6.94
N ARG A 3 22.65 -0.63 -7.80
CA ARG A 3 21.25 -1.00 -8.09
C ARG A 3 20.73 -1.83 -6.91
N GLY A 4 19.90 -1.22 -6.05
CA GLY A 4 19.19 -1.95 -5.00
C GLY A 4 18.20 -2.94 -5.63
N SER A 5 18.52 -4.22 -5.51
CA SER A 5 17.71 -5.35 -5.95
C SER A 5 16.37 -5.35 -5.21
N ALA A 6 15.28 -5.30 -5.98
CA ALA A 6 13.94 -5.46 -5.44
C ALA A 6 13.59 -6.94 -5.35
N THR A 7 13.31 -7.41 -4.14
CA THR A 7 12.74 -8.74 -3.91
C THR A 7 11.24 -8.69 -4.20
N SER A 8 10.79 -9.47 -5.18
CA SER A 8 9.37 -9.68 -5.46
C SER A 8 8.81 -10.68 -4.44
N LEU A 9 7.92 -10.21 -3.55
CA LEU A 9 7.21 -11.09 -2.61
C LEU A 9 5.79 -11.44 -3.10
N ALA A 10 5.37 -10.90 -4.24
CA ALA A 10 4.19 -11.29 -5.00
C ALA A 10 4.36 -10.88 -6.48
N PRO A 11 3.71 -11.55 -7.46
CA PRO A 11 3.88 -11.22 -8.88
C PRO A 11 3.44 -9.77 -9.15
N GLY A 12 4.38 -8.90 -9.50
CA GLY A 12 4.11 -7.51 -9.89
C GLY A 12 4.27 -6.43 -8.82
N PHE A 13 4.67 -6.77 -7.59
CA PHE A 13 4.89 -5.78 -6.53
C PHE A 13 6.38 -5.45 -6.35
N ARG A 14 6.78 -4.25 -6.79
CA ARG A 14 8.09 -3.65 -6.47
C ARG A 14 7.85 -2.46 -5.55
N PHE A 15 7.82 -2.70 -4.24
CA PHE A 15 7.85 -1.60 -3.26
C PHE A 15 9.29 -1.12 -3.11
N ARG A 16 9.55 0.17 -3.42
CA ARG A 16 10.87 0.76 -3.16
C ARG A 16 11.06 0.92 -1.65
N HIS A 17 11.89 0.02 -1.11
CA HIS A 17 12.55 0.04 0.20
C HIS A 17 11.69 -0.16 1.47
N ARG A 18 12.02 -1.26 2.17
CA ARG A 18 11.54 -1.73 3.48
C ARG A 18 10.02 -1.82 3.62
N CYS A 19 9.43 -2.72 2.81
CA CYS A 19 8.16 -3.31 3.21
C CYS A 19 8.36 -4.26 4.39
N LEU A 20 7.98 -3.81 5.59
CA LEU A 20 7.82 -4.73 6.72
C LEU A 20 6.59 -5.57 6.43
N GLN A 21 6.81 -6.86 6.15
CA GLN A 21 5.73 -7.83 6.07
C GLN A 21 5.23 -8.08 7.48
N ILE A 22 3.93 -7.89 7.69
CA ILE A 22 3.28 -8.24 8.94
C ILE A 22 2.45 -9.50 8.74
N ARG A 23 2.48 -10.39 9.72
CA ARG A 23 1.68 -11.61 9.72
C ARG A 23 0.25 -11.21 10.08
N ALA A 24 -0.71 -11.51 9.21
CA ALA A 24 -2.12 -11.41 9.54
C ALA A 24 -2.42 -12.42 10.67
N LEU A 25 -2.86 -11.93 11.82
CA LEU A 25 -3.32 -12.75 12.94
C LEU A 25 -4.83 -12.97 12.76
N GLY A 26 -5.22 -13.79 11.80
CA GLY A 26 -6.63 -13.99 11.46
C GLY A 26 -6.91 -15.41 10.97
N SER A 27 -7.99 -15.99 11.48
CA SER A 27 -8.56 -17.28 11.04
C SER A 27 -9.36 -17.13 9.74
N THR A 28 -8.89 -16.32 8.79
CA THR A 28 -9.55 -16.18 7.49
C THR A 28 -8.86 -17.10 6.50
N ARG A 29 -9.64 -17.84 5.69
CA ARG A 29 -9.13 -18.78 4.68
C ARG A 29 -8.59 -18.06 3.42
N ASP A 30 -8.50 -16.73 3.49
CA ASP A 30 -8.17 -15.87 2.37
C ASP A 30 -6.67 -15.54 2.36
N LEU A 31 -6.06 -15.64 1.18
CA LEU A 31 -4.67 -15.26 0.94
C LEU A 31 -4.54 -13.74 0.89
N GLU A 32 -4.55 -13.10 2.06
CA GLU A 32 -4.32 -11.67 2.20
C GLU A 32 -2.88 -11.39 2.64
N TRP A 33 -2.25 -10.38 2.02
CA TRP A 33 -0.93 -9.91 2.39
C TRP A 33 -0.96 -8.45 2.84
N TYR A 34 -0.18 -8.16 3.88
CA TYR A 34 -0.11 -6.84 4.49
C TYR A 34 1.33 -6.35 4.52
N PHE A 35 1.52 -5.10 4.11
CA PHE A 35 2.83 -4.48 4.00
C PHE A 35 2.76 -3.02 4.47
N PHE A 36 3.80 -2.56 5.16
CA PHE A 36 4.02 -1.14 5.39
C PHE A 36 4.97 -0.58 4.34
N SER A 37 4.56 0.41 3.56
CA SER A 37 5.45 1.11 2.63
C SER A 37 5.74 2.54 3.10
N LEU A 38 6.93 3.04 2.80
CA LEU A 38 7.18 4.48 2.87
C LEU A 38 6.28 5.21 1.88
N LEU A 39 5.86 6.43 2.25
CA LEU A 39 5.01 7.25 1.41
C LEU A 39 5.83 7.85 0.26
N ASP A 40 5.77 7.23 -0.93
CA ASP A 40 6.35 7.80 -2.14
C ASP A 40 5.41 8.88 -2.70
N LYS A 41 5.78 10.16 -2.62
CA LYS A 41 4.93 11.25 -3.12
C LYS A 41 5.11 11.40 -4.64
N LYS A 42 4.00 11.51 -5.37
CA LYS A 42 4.00 11.80 -6.82
C LYS A 42 4.61 13.17 -7.14
N TYR A 43 4.47 14.12 -6.22
CA TYR A 43 5.02 15.47 -6.32
C TYR A 43 5.64 15.86 -4.98
N SER A 44 6.77 16.56 -4.99
CA SER A 44 7.50 17.00 -3.79
C SER A 44 6.60 17.71 -2.77
N ASN A 45 5.70 18.58 -3.26
CA ASN A 45 4.80 19.40 -2.43
C ASN A 45 3.36 18.86 -2.37
N GLY A 46 3.10 17.65 -2.91
CA GLY A 46 1.75 17.10 -3.02
C GLY A 46 1.40 16.06 -1.96
N SER A 47 0.10 15.91 -1.68
CA SER A 47 -0.46 14.82 -0.87
C SER A 47 -0.69 13.53 -1.68
N LYS A 48 -0.54 13.58 -3.02
CA LYS A 48 -0.75 12.44 -3.90
C LYS A 48 0.45 11.50 -3.83
N THR A 49 0.19 10.24 -3.52
CA THR A 49 1.19 9.16 -3.56
C THR A 49 1.42 8.68 -4.99
N ASN A 50 2.64 8.27 -5.31
CA ASN A 50 2.97 7.56 -6.54
C ASN A 50 2.31 6.17 -6.52
N ARG A 51 1.69 5.81 -7.63
CA ARG A 51 0.93 4.57 -7.82
C ARG A 51 1.37 3.78 -9.05
N ALA A 52 2.46 4.21 -9.68
CA ALA A 52 3.07 3.49 -10.78
C ALA A 52 3.76 2.22 -10.27
N THR A 53 3.58 1.14 -10.99
CA THR A 53 4.32 -0.11 -10.85
C THR A 53 5.02 -0.44 -12.16
N GLU A 54 5.85 -1.47 -12.15
CA GLU A 54 6.53 -1.97 -13.36
C GLU A 54 5.54 -2.44 -14.44
N ARG A 55 4.35 -2.93 -14.04
CA ARG A 55 3.36 -3.53 -14.95
C ARG A 55 2.14 -2.64 -15.24
N GLY A 56 2.03 -1.46 -14.64
CA GLY A 56 0.83 -0.64 -14.77
C GLY A 56 0.68 0.41 -13.69
N TYR A 57 -0.52 0.95 -13.53
CA TYR A 57 -0.80 2.07 -12.63
C TYR A 57 -2.05 1.83 -11.80
N TRP A 58 -1.90 1.83 -10.47
CA TRP A 58 -3.03 1.62 -9.57
C TRP A 58 -4.00 2.81 -9.58
N LYS A 59 -5.25 2.55 -9.99
CA LYS A 59 -6.35 3.52 -9.98
C LYS A 59 -7.20 3.34 -8.73
N THR A 60 -7.72 4.42 -8.18
CA THR A 60 -8.71 4.33 -7.09
C THR A 60 -10.02 3.81 -7.64
N THR A 61 -10.64 2.88 -6.92
CA THR A 61 -12.01 2.43 -7.17
C THR A 61 -12.83 2.56 -5.90
N GLY A 62 -14.12 2.84 -6.06
CA GLY A 62 -15.06 3.03 -4.95
C GLY A 62 -14.80 4.31 -4.13
N LYS A 63 -15.55 4.44 -3.05
CA LYS A 63 -15.45 5.55 -2.10
C LYS A 63 -14.45 5.23 -1.01
N ASP A 64 -13.63 6.22 -0.65
CA ASP A 64 -12.72 6.11 0.50
C ASP A 64 -13.51 5.88 1.79
N ARG A 65 -12.98 5.03 2.67
CA ARG A 65 -13.59 4.71 3.97
C ARG A 65 -12.74 5.25 5.11
N GLU A 66 -13.38 5.88 6.09
CA GLU A 66 -12.70 6.27 7.33
C GLU A 66 -12.40 5.03 8.18
N ILE A 67 -11.21 5.00 8.78
CA ILE A 67 -10.84 4.06 9.83
C ILE A 67 -10.98 4.79 11.16
N ARG A 68 -11.87 4.31 12.03
CA ARG A 68 -12.17 4.93 13.32
C ARG A 68 -11.66 4.04 14.45
N ASN A 69 -11.07 4.65 15.47
CA ASN A 69 -10.80 4.00 16.76
C ASN A 69 -11.93 4.36 17.72
N GLY A 70 -12.76 3.36 18.07
CA GLY A 70 -14.00 3.57 18.81
C GLY A 70 -15.03 4.40 18.05
N LEU A 71 -15.93 5.06 18.78
CA LEU A 71 -17.05 5.82 18.20
C LEU A 71 -16.62 7.17 17.57
N SER A 72 -15.59 7.84 18.10
CA SER A 72 -15.39 9.27 17.81
C SER A 72 -14.13 9.63 17.04
N ARG A 73 -13.04 8.84 17.10
CA ARG A 73 -11.75 9.28 16.57
C ARG A 73 -11.40 8.64 15.23
N CYS A 74 -11.38 9.43 14.16
CA CYS A 74 -10.79 9.01 12.89
C CYS A 74 -9.26 8.90 13.04
N VAL A 75 -8.71 7.73 12.69
CA VAL A 75 -7.27 7.43 12.78
C VAL A 75 -6.62 7.24 11.41
N GLY A 76 -7.40 7.21 10.33
CA GLY A 76 -6.88 7.11 8.98
C GLY A 76 -7.95 6.88 7.92
N MET A 77 -7.51 6.73 6.68
CA MET A 77 -8.36 6.50 5.51
C MET A 77 -7.96 5.20 4.81
N LYS A 78 -8.94 4.37 4.46
CA LYS A 78 -8.78 3.19 3.59
C LYS A 78 -9.22 3.55 2.17
N LYS A 79 -8.26 3.48 1.24
CA LYS A 79 -8.50 3.62 -0.20
C LYS A 79 -8.42 2.24 -0.85
N THR A 80 -9.35 1.94 -1.76
CA THR A 80 -9.31 0.71 -2.56
C THR A 80 -8.71 1.03 -3.93
N LEU A 81 -7.75 0.21 -4.37
CA LEU A 81 -7.06 0.41 -5.64
C LEU A 81 -7.20 -0.84 -6.51
N VAL A 82 -7.22 -0.65 -7.82
CA VAL A 82 -7.17 -1.69 -8.85
C VAL A 82 -6.03 -1.38 -9.84
N LEU A 83 -5.34 -2.40 -10.33
CA LEU A 83 -4.20 -2.26 -11.25
C LEU A 83 -4.67 -1.96 -12.68
#